data_AF-A0A6P4B6U6-F1
#
_entry.id   AF-A0A6P4B6U6-F1
#
_cell.length_a   1.000
_cell.length_b   1.000
_cell.length_c   1.000
_cell.angle_alpha   90.00
_cell.angle_beta   90.00
_cell.angle_gamma   90.00
#
_symmetry.space_group_name_H-M   'P 1'
#
loop_
_entity.id
_entity.type
_entity.pdbx_description
1 polymer ?
#
loop_
_entity_poly.entity_id
_entity_poly.type
_entity_poly.pdbx_seq_one_letter_code
_entity_poly.pdbx_strand_id
1 'polypeptide(L)'
;MELLELHRYESKKLNFIFFVQHNKEMVFLCWARPSPQEQKSCIDRSGAFNYDAKYRGATAKPLSCLKEDKELSHEGFALNHARVLVGSGIEAYEKGKNALQAWRHFGLNWAFVDPKTPVQNGAKFCVCVKEFLPWVMMPLKVVYVDEKSTKQSKASFCFGSGTLQGHLLAGEERFSIELDENDQVWYEILSFSKPAHVLSFIGYPYVMLRQKYFSHQSTNAVLKHLNPLQS
;
A
#
# COMPACT_ATOMS: atom_id res chain seq x y z
N MET A 1 26.34 14.92 21.03
CA MET A 1 26.80 14.07 19.91
C MET A 1 26.85 12.65 20.45
N GLU A 2 25.70 12.01 20.52
CA GLU A 2 25.50 10.71 21.19
C GLU A 2 25.66 9.60 20.16
N LEU A 3 26.52 8.64 20.47
CA LEU A 3 26.87 7.52 19.61
C LEU A 3 25.68 6.57 19.43
N LEU A 4 25.37 6.23 18.17
CA LEU A 4 24.40 5.20 17.78
C LEU A 4 24.88 3.82 18.29
N GLU A 5 24.22 3.24 19.29
CA GLU A 5 24.40 1.83 19.64
C GLU A 5 23.63 0.93 18.67
N LEU A 6 24.34 0.38 17.69
CA LEU A 6 23.88 -0.74 16.86
C LEU A 6 23.99 -2.03 17.68
N HIS A 7 22.90 -2.48 18.30
CA HIS A 7 22.85 -3.83 18.88
C HIS A 7 22.85 -4.89 17.76
N ARG A 8 24.05 -5.43 17.48
CA ARG A 8 24.26 -6.60 16.62
C ARG A 8 23.98 -7.86 17.44
N TYR A 9 22.84 -8.52 17.20
CA TYR A 9 22.60 -9.87 17.70
C TYR A 9 23.16 -10.88 16.68
N GLU A 10 24.26 -11.56 17.04
CA GLU A 10 24.83 -12.63 16.22
C GLU A 10 24.11 -13.96 16.49
N SER A 11 23.32 -14.42 15.53
CA SER A 11 22.90 -15.83 15.43
C SER A 11 23.10 -16.30 13.99
N LYS A 12 23.98 -17.29 13.83
CA LYS A 12 24.44 -17.85 12.56
C LYS A 12 23.32 -18.62 11.86
N LYS A 13 22.59 -17.98 10.93
CA LYS A 13 21.84 -18.51 9.75
C LYS A 13 20.59 -17.71 9.33
N LEU A 14 20.45 -16.43 9.68
CA LEU A 14 19.38 -15.59 9.14
C LEU A 14 19.95 -14.42 8.33
N ASN A 15 19.42 -14.21 7.12
CA ASN A 15 19.57 -12.93 6.43
C ASN A 15 19.02 -11.85 7.38
N PHE A 16 19.83 -10.85 7.69
CA PHE A 16 19.60 -9.97 8.84
C PHE A 16 18.36 -9.09 8.67
N ILE A 17 17.43 -9.16 9.64
CA ILE A 17 16.42 -8.12 9.87
C ILE A 17 17.02 -7.08 10.82
N PHE A 18 17.19 -5.84 10.39
CA PHE A 18 17.51 -4.74 11.31
C PHE A 18 16.21 -4.12 11.82
N PHE A 19 16.10 -4.03 13.14
CA PHE A 19 15.12 -3.20 13.82
C PHE A 19 15.84 -1.96 14.30
N VAL A 20 15.56 -0.82 13.66
CA VAL A 20 16.00 0.46 14.22
C VAL A 20 14.91 0.89 15.19
N GLN A 21 15.21 0.79 16.49
CA GLN A 21 14.35 1.29 17.56
C GLN A 21 14.91 2.62 18.07
N HIS A 22 14.37 3.73 17.59
CA HIS A 22 14.68 5.06 18.12
C HIS A 22 13.38 5.69 18.61
N ASN A 23 13.33 6.12 19.88
CA ASN A 23 12.15 6.78 20.48
C ASN A 23 10.80 6.05 20.26
N LYS A 24 10.76 4.72 20.49
CA LYS A 24 9.58 3.83 20.33
C LYS A 24 9.11 3.57 18.89
N GLU A 25 9.78 4.13 17.87
CA GLU A 25 9.47 3.82 16.47
C GLU A 25 10.31 2.64 16.00
N MET A 26 9.71 1.70 15.26
CA MET A 26 10.35 0.45 14.79
C MET A 26 10.29 0.39 13.27
N VAL A 27 11.43 0.29 12.58
CA VAL A 27 11.46 0.06 11.13
C VAL A 27 12.03 -1.33 10.84
N PHE A 28 11.44 -2.01 9.86
CA PHE A 28 11.81 -3.37 9.48
C PHE A 28 12.64 -3.36 8.20
N LEU A 29 13.92 -3.67 8.32
CA LEU A 29 14.86 -3.64 7.19
C LEU A 29 15.43 -5.04 6.91
N CYS A 30 15.62 -5.41 5.64
CA CYS A 30 16.31 -6.64 5.24
C CYS A 30 17.29 -6.39 4.08
N TRP A 31 18.52 -6.94 4.15
CA TRP A 31 19.50 -6.77 3.07
C TRP A 31 19.17 -7.59 1.82
N ALA A 32 18.40 -8.66 1.97
CA ALA A 32 17.91 -9.50 0.90
C ALA A 32 16.41 -9.29 0.67
N ARG A 33 15.87 -9.86 -0.41
CA ARG A 33 14.43 -9.87 -0.62
C ARG A 33 13.75 -10.60 0.55
N PRO A 34 12.79 -9.98 1.27
CA PRO A 34 12.20 -10.58 2.46
C PRO A 34 11.53 -11.92 2.18
N SER A 35 11.90 -12.92 2.97
CA SER A 35 11.27 -14.25 3.01
C SER A 35 9.90 -14.20 3.69
N PRO A 36 9.05 -15.22 3.50
CA PRO A 36 7.76 -15.30 4.20
C PRO A 36 7.87 -15.28 5.73
N GLN A 37 8.95 -15.81 6.29
CA GLN A 37 9.19 -15.80 7.75
C GLN A 37 9.50 -14.39 8.25
N GLU A 38 10.30 -13.62 7.53
CA GLU A 38 10.63 -12.23 7.87
C GLU A 38 9.39 -11.32 7.74
N GLN A 39 8.58 -11.53 6.70
CA GLN A 39 7.29 -10.85 6.53
C GLN A 39 6.32 -11.17 7.68
N LYS A 40 6.21 -12.44 8.07
CA LYS A 40 5.41 -12.84 9.24
C LYS A 40 5.91 -12.18 10.53
N SER A 41 7.24 -12.15 10.74
CA SER A 41 7.83 -11.47 11.89
C SER A 41 7.55 -9.96 11.89
N CYS A 42 7.53 -9.30 10.73
CA CYS A 42 7.13 -7.89 10.59
C CYS A 42 5.67 -7.70 11.03
N ILE A 43 4.77 -8.54 10.53
CA ILE A 43 3.34 -8.49 10.84
C ILE A 43 3.06 -8.78 12.32
N ASP A 44 3.68 -9.80 12.91
CA ASP A 44 3.47 -10.19 14.31
C ASP A 44 3.95 -9.10 15.28
N ARG A 45 4.99 -8.35 14.90
CA ARG A 45 5.54 -7.24 15.70
C ARG A 45 4.90 -5.90 15.39
N SER A 46 4.10 -5.80 14.32
CA SER A 46 3.35 -4.59 14.01
C SER A 46 2.28 -4.36 15.07
N GLY A 47 2.14 -3.10 15.50
CA GLY A 47 1.15 -2.71 16.51
C GLY A 47 -0.26 -2.56 15.95
N ALA A 48 -1.03 -1.69 16.59
CA ALA A 48 -2.27 -1.12 16.09
C ALA A 48 -2.04 -0.19 14.87
N PHE A 49 -3.12 0.45 14.40
CA PHE A 49 -3.04 1.53 13.43
C PHE A 49 -2.24 2.71 13.99
N ASN A 50 -1.40 3.33 13.16
CA ASN A 50 -0.57 4.49 13.54
C ASN A 50 -1.18 5.84 13.10
N TYR A 51 -2.49 5.86 12.81
CA TYR A 51 -3.27 7.05 12.51
C TYR A 51 -4.61 7.00 13.27
N ASP A 52 -5.26 8.15 13.42
CA ASP A 52 -6.47 8.28 14.24
C ASP A 52 -7.61 7.38 13.75
N ALA A 53 -8.28 6.76 14.71
CA ALA A 53 -9.42 5.90 14.51
C ALA A 53 -10.54 6.53 13.66
N LYS A 54 -10.72 7.86 13.73
CA LYS A 54 -11.77 8.59 12.99
C LYS A 54 -11.57 8.61 11.47
N TYR A 55 -10.34 8.40 11.00
CA TYR A 55 -10.02 8.37 9.57
C TYR A 55 -10.04 6.96 8.97
N ARG A 56 -10.28 5.92 9.77
CA ARG A 56 -10.33 4.54 9.27
C ARG A 56 -11.52 4.35 8.34
N GLY A 57 -11.25 3.88 7.13
CA GLY A 57 -12.24 3.73 6.06
C GLY A 57 -12.55 5.03 5.31
N ALA A 58 -11.83 6.13 5.58
CA ALA A 58 -12.10 7.40 4.90
C ALA A 58 -11.91 7.28 3.38
N THR A 59 -10.96 6.45 2.92
CA THR A 59 -10.71 6.23 1.48
C THR A 59 -11.85 5.51 0.75
N ALA A 60 -12.85 4.96 1.47
CA ALA A 60 -14.06 4.41 0.85
C ALA A 60 -14.93 5.51 0.20
N LYS A 61 -14.74 6.76 0.62
CA LYS A 61 -15.37 7.93 0.01
C LYS A 61 -14.58 8.35 -1.26
N PRO A 62 -15.25 8.98 -2.24
CA PRO A 62 -14.58 9.54 -3.42
C PRO A 62 -13.55 10.63 -3.07
N LEU A 63 -12.63 10.89 -3.99
CA LEU A 63 -11.60 11.93 -3.83
C LEU A 63 -12.17 13.31 -3.47
N SER A 64 -13.31 13.70 -4.03
CA SER A 64 -13.95 15.00 -3.74
C SER A 64 -14.22 15.17 -2.24
N CYS A 65 -14.75 14.13 -1.59
CA CYS A 65 -15.00 14.15 -0.15
C CYS A 65 -13.70 14.29 0.66
N LEU A 66 -12.60 13.65 0.24
CA LEU A 66 -11.32 13.77 0.93
C LEU A 66 -10.67 15.15 0.72
N LYS A 67 -10.88 15.79 -0.43
CA LYS A 67 -10.38 17.14 -0.72
C LYS A 67 -11.11 18.21 0.08
N GLU A 68 -12.41 18.01 0.33
CA GLU A 68 -13.24 18.93 1.11
C GLU A 68 -13.05 18.76 2.63
N ASP A 69 -12.46 17.63 3.06
CA ASP A 69 -12.14 17.35 4.45
C ASP A 69 -10.98 18.24 4.95
N LYS A 70 -11.35 19.36 5.56
CA LYS A 70 -10.40 20.30 6.17
C LYS A 70 -9.65 19.70 7.35
N GLU A 71 -10.19 18.68 8.03
CA GLU A 71 -9.49 18.05 9.14
C GLU A 71 -8.30 17.23 8.66
N LEU A 72 -8.44 16.47 7.57
CA LEU A 72 -7.32 15.71 6.99
C LEU A 72 -6.13 16.62 6.65
N SER A 73 -6.41 17.75 5.99
CA SER A 73 -5.38 18.73 5.65
C SER A 73 -4.79 19.43 6.87
N HIS A 74 -5.62 19.80 7.87
CA HIS A 74 -5.15 20.41 9.11
C HIS A 74 -4.25 19.47 9.94
N GLU A 75 -4.53 18.17 9.90
CA GLU A 75 -3.71 17.12 10.53
C GLU A 75 -2.43 16.77 9.73
N GLY A 76 -2.18 17.45 8.61
CA GLY A 76 -0.98 17.32 7.80
C GLY A 76 -0.97 16.12 6.85
N PHE A 77 -2.12 15.50 6.56
CA PHE A 77 -2.21 14.44 5.57
C PHE A 77 -2.16 15.01 4.15
N ALA A 78 -1.28 14.46 3.32
CA ALA A 78 -1.24 14.71 1.89
C ALA A 78 -2.06 13.66 1.14
N LEU A 79 -2.81 14.10 0.12
CA LEU A 79 -3.54 13.22 -0.78
C LEU A 79 -2.67 12.78 -1.95
N ASN A 80 -2.76 11.50 -2.31
CA ASN A 80 -2.24 10.95 -3.55
C ASN A 80 -3.38 10.28 -4.33
N HIS A 81 -3.44 10.54 -5.63
CA HIS A 81 -4.51 10.05 -6.48
C HIS A 81 -4.00 9.75 -7.89
N ALA A 82 -4.41 8.60 -8.41
CA ALA A 82 -4.25 8.24 -9.81
C ALA A 82 -5.49 7.49 -10.25
N ARG A 83 -6.08 7.87 -11.38
CA ARG A 83 -7.19 7.16 -12.02
C ARG A 83 -6.91 7.04 -13.51
N VAL A 84 -6.99 5.82 -14.03
CA VAL A 84 -6.64 5.52 -15.43
C VAL A 84 -7.63 4.54 -16.03
N LEU A 85 -7.93 4.76 -17.32
CA LEU A 85 -8.70 3.82 -18.13
C LEU A 85 -7.80 2.61 -18.44
N VAL A 86 -8.24 1.41 -18.07
CA VAL A 86 -7.44 0.18 -18.20
C VAL A 86 -8.05 -0.87 -19.13
N GLY A 87 -9.29 -0.66 -19.58
CA GLY A 87 -9.96 -1.52 -20.55
C GLY A 87 -11.42 -1.15 -20.71
N SER A 88 -12.19 -2.05 -21.30
CA SER A 88 -13.64 -1.95 -21.47
C SER A 88 -14.30 -3.32 -21.31
N GLY A 89 -15.56 -3.35 -20.90
CA GLY A 89 -16.31 -4.60 -20.77
C GLY A 89 -16.17 -5.28 -19.42
N ILE A 90 -17.17 -6.12 -19.12
CA ILE A 90 -17.20 -6.94 -17.90
C ILE A 90 -16.00 -7.90 -17.80
N GLU A 91 -15.47 -8.40 -18.92
CA GLU A 91 -14.30 -9.27 -18.91
C GLU A 91 -13.03 -8.54 -18.43
N ALA A 92 -12.83 -7.29 -18.85
CA ALA A 92 -11.72 -6.48 -18.38
C ALA A 92 -11.89 -6.11 -16.90
N TYR A 93 -13.12 -5.85 -16.46
CA TYR A 93 -13.44 -5.63 -15.05
C TYR A 93 -13.09 -6.86 -14.19
N GLU A 94 -13.55 -8.06 -14.57
CA GLU A 94 -13.27 -9.29 -13.83
C GLU A 94 -11.76 -9.60 -13.81
N LYS A 95 -11.05 -9.37 -14.94
CA LYS A 95 -9.58 -9.46 -14.97
C LYS A 95 -8.93 -8.46 -14.01
N GLY A 96 -9.41 -7.21 -13.97
CA GLY A 96 -8.93 -6.18 -13.06
C GLY A 96 -9.19 -6.52 -11.59
N LYS A 97 -10.37 -7.03 -11.26
CA LYS A 97 -10.73 -7.50 -9.90
C LYS A 97 -9.78 -8.62 -9.46
N ASN A 98 -9.61 -9.63 -10.30
CA ASN A 98 -8.67 -10.73 -10.05
C ASN A 98 -7.23 -10.22 -9.90
N ALA A 99 -6.82 -9.21 -10.68
CA ALA A 99 -5.51 -8.59 -10.59
C ALA A 99 -5.28 -7.93 -9.23
N LEU A 100 -6.29 -7.25 -8.69
CA LEU A 100 -6.22 -6.64 -7.37
C LEU A 100 -6.17 -7.69 -6.25
N GLN A 101 -7.03 -8.72 -6.32
CA GLN A 101 -7.05 -9.82 -5.36
C GLN A 101 -5.75 -10.63 -5.35
N ALA A 102 -5.07 -10.74 -6.50
CA ALA A 102 -3.79 -11.42 -6.65
C ALA A 102 -2.57 -10.48 -6.52
N TRP A 103 -2.75 -9.26 -6.02
CA TRP A 103 -1.68 -8.27 -5.79
C TRP A 103 -0.83 -7.91 -7.03
N ARG A 104 -1.39 -8.02 -8.25
CA ARG A 104 -0.68 -7.73 -9.50
C ARG A 104 -0.24 -6.26 -9.63
N HIS A 105 -0.98 -5.36 -9.00
CA HIS A 105 -0.65 -3.93 -8.91
C HIS A 105 0.59 -3.65 -8.02
N PHE A 106 1.05 -4.65 -7.26
CA PHE A 106 2.35 -4.73 -6.58
C PHE A 106 3.28 -5.77 -7.25
N GLY A 107 3.05 -6.13 -8.51
CA GLY A 107 3.91 -7.05 -9.28
C GLY A 107 5.19 -6.38 -9.78
N LEU A 108 5.88 -5.61 -8.92
CA LEU A 108 7.00 -4.76 -9.31
C LEU A 108 8.33 -5.39 -8.87
N ASN A 109 9.39 -5.20 -9.66
CA ASN A 109 10.72 -5.73 -9.32
C ASN A 109 11.26 -5.16 -7.99
N TRP A 110 10.78 -3.98 -7.60
CA TRP A 110 11.22 -3.24 -6.43
C TRP A 110 10.14 -3.13 -5.34
N ALA A 111 8.91 -3.59 -5.56
CA ALA A 111 7.86 -3.58 -4.53
C ALA A 111 6.94 -4.78 -4.71
N PHE A 112 6.60 -5.47 -3.63
CA PHE A 112 5.69 -6.63 -3.68
C PHE A 112 4.94 -6.85 -2.37
N VAL A 113 3.83 -7.59 -2.48
CA VAL A 113 3.09 -8.21 -1.38
C VAL A 113 3.11 -9.72 -1.60
N ASP A 114 3.09 -10.53 -0.52
CA ASP A 114 2.94 -11.97 -0.66
C ASP A 114 1.60 -12.28 -1.36
N PRO A 115 1.61 -12.93 -2.55
CA PRO A 115 0.39 -13.23 -3.29
C PRO A 115 -0.57 -14.18 -2.57
N LYS A 116 -0.12 -14.86 -1.50
CA LYS A 116 -0.98 -15.68 -0.63
C LYS A 116 -1.79 -14.86 0.37
N THR A 117 -1.52 -13.57 0.49
CA THR A 117 -2.25 -12.67 1.38
C THR A 117 -3.68 -12.49 0.87
N PRO A 118 -4.71 -12.89 1.63
CA PRO A 118 -6.08 -12.67 1.21
C PRO A 118 -6.45 -11.18 1.29
N VAL A 119 -7.08 -10.66 0.24
CA VAL A 119 -7.72 -9.33 0.27
C VAL A 119 -9.06 -9.46 0.99
N GLN A 120 -9.02 -9.45 2.33
CA GLN A 120 -10.19 -9.57 3.19
C GLN A 120 -10.08 -8.61 4.37
N ASN A 121 -11.22 -8.10 4.86
CA ASN A 121 -11.22 -7.21 6.03
C ASN A 121 -10.49 -7.85 7.22
N GLY A 122 -9.58 -7.10 7.82
CA GLY A 122 -8.81 -7.54 8.97
C GLY A 122 -7.49 -8.24 8.64
N ALA A 123 -7.27 -8.65 7.38
CA ALA A 123 -6.00 -9.27 6.97
C ALA A 123 -4.84 -8.29 7.18
N LYS A 124 -3.82 -8.74 7.90
CA LYS A 124 -2.55 -8.04 8.03
C LYS A 124 -1.58 -8.53 6.97
N PHE A 125 -0.78 -7.61 6.45
CA PHE A 125 0.24 -7.89 5.46
C PHE A 125 1.37 -6.87 5.56
N CYS A 126 2.41 -7.03 4.75
CA CYS A 126 3.40 -5.98 4.57
C CYS A 126 3.73 -5.80 3.10
N VAL A 127 3.89 -4.54 2.69
CA VAL A 127 4.51 -4.21 1.41
C VAL A 127 6.01 -4.24 1.62
N CYS A 128 6.70 -5.03 0.81
CA CYS A 128 8.16 -5.13 0.79
C CYS A 128 8.70 -4.26 -0.34
N VAL A 129 9.45 -3.21 0.00
CA VAL A 129 9.98 -2.23 -0.97
C VAL A 129 11.51 -2.28 -0.97
N LYS A 130 12.11 -2.44 -2.14
CA LYS A 130 13.54 -2.31 -2.37
C LYS A 130 13.85 -0.84 -2.57
N GLU A 131 14.45 -0.23 -1.56
CA GLU A 131 15.13 1.05 -1.69
C GLU A 131 16.59 0.81 -2.15
N PHE A 132 17.40 1.87 -2.22
CA PHE A 132 18.77 1.79 -2.75
C PHE A 132 19.55 0.63 -2.13
N LEU A 133 19.65 0.58 -0.79
CA LEU A 133 19.96 -0.57 0.08
C LEU A 133 19.59 -0.15 1.51
N PRO A 134 18.76 -0.85 2.33
CA PRO A 134 18.18 -2.20 2.24
C PRO A 134 16.71 -2.27 1.76
N TRP A 135 16.10 -3.46 1.75
CA TRP A 135 14.64 -3.63 1.65
C TRP A 135 13.96 -3.12 2.92
N VAL A 136 12.81 -2.49 2.76
CA VAL A 136 11.93 -2.03 3.84
C VAL A 136 10.65 -2.85 3.80
N MET A 137 10.23 -3.39 4.95
CA MET A 137 8.91 -4.02 5.11
C MET A 137 8.00 -3.03 5.84
N MET A 138 6.89 -2.70 5.21
CA MET A 138 5.93 -1.73 5.74
C MET A 138 4.62 -2.46 6.07
N PRO A 139 4.25 -2.61 7.36
CA PRO A 139 3.07 -3.36 7.76
C PRO A 139 1.77 -2.57 7.59
N LEU A 140 0.76 -3.24 7.06
CA LEU A 140 -0.59 -2.72 6.85
C LEU A 140 -1.66 -3.72 7.31
N LYS A 141 -2.89 -3.24 7.39
CA LYS A 141 -4.08 -4.04 7.62
C LYS A 141 -5.20 -3.60 6.70
N VAL A 142 -5.86 -4.53 6.03
CA VAL A 142 -7.07 -4.27 5.26
C VAL A 142 -8.18 -3.80 6.22
N VAL A 143 -8.72 -2.62 5.97
CA VAL A 143 -9.74 -1.94 6.81
C VAL A 143 -11.14 -2.22 6.30
N TYR A 144 -11.31 -2.36 4.99
CA TYR A 144 -12.56 -2.72 4.36
C TYR A 144 -12.30 -3.33 2.98
N VAL A 145 -13.28 -4.11 2.52
CA VAL A 145 -13.43 -4.55 1.14
C VAL A 145 -14.87 -4.22 0.76
N ASP A 146 -15.08 -3.53 -0.35
CA ASP A 146 -16.40 -3.17 -0.87
C ASP A 146 -16.51 -3.70 -2.30
N GLU A 147 -17.61 -4.38 -2.58
CA GLU A 147 -17.92 -4.92 -3.91
C GLU A 147 -19.38 -4.61 -4.23
N LYS A 148 -19.60 -3.96 -5.37
CA LYS A 148 -20.93 -3.60 -5.87
C LYS A 148 -21.08 -4.16 -7.27
N SER A 149 -22.22 -4.78 -7.53
CA SER A 149 -22.58 -5.25 -8.87
C SER A 149 -24.06 -4.97 -9.12
N THR A 150 -24.35 -4.18 -10.14
CA THR A 150 -25.69 -4.09 -10.72
C THR A 150 -25.74 -4.99 -11.95
N LYS A 151 -26.90 -5.60 -12.22
CA LYS A 151 -27.06 -6.80 -13.06
C LYS A 151 -26.45 -6.80 -14.47
N GLN A 152 -25.87 -5.72 -15.01
CA GLN A 152 -25.07 -5.76 -16.26
C GLN A 152 -24.28 -4.47 -16.60
N SER A 153 -24.48 -3.34 -15.91
CA SER A 153 -23.97 -2.03 -16.40
C SER A 153 -23.06 -1.26 -15.45
N LYS A 154 -22.95 -1.66 -14.17
CA LYS A 154 -22.00 -1.06 -13.23
C LYS A 154 -21.50 -2.12 -12.28
N ALA A 155 -20.18 -2.18 -12.11
CA ALA A 155 -19.56 -3.04 -11.11
C ALA A 155 -18.34 -2.34 -10.52
N SER A 156 -18.09 -2.54 -9.23
CA SER A 156 -16.87 -2.04 -8.61
C SER A 156 -16.38 -3.00 -7.55
N PHE A 157 -15.07 -3.12 -7.45
CA PHE A 157 -14.39 -3.80 -6.38
C PHE A 157 -13.30 -2.88 -5.84
N CYS A 158 -13.25 -2.69 -4.54
CA CYS A 158 -12.18 -1.95 -3.89
C CYS A 158 -11.85 -2.51 -2.50
N PHE A 159 -10.65 -2.19 -2.05
CA PHE A 159 -10.25 -2.43 -0.67
C PHE A 159 -9.36 -1.29 -0.21
N GLY A 160 -9.52 -0.89 1.05
CA GLY A 160 -8.67 0.08 1.72
C GLY A 160 -7.77 -0.59 2.74
N SER A 161 -6.50 -0.19 2.79
CA SER A 161 -5.52 -0.69 3.74
C SER A 161 -4.96 0.45 4.57
N GLY A 162 -5.03 0.29 5.89
CA GLY A 162 -4.48 1.22 6.87
C GLY A 162 -3.08 0.82 7.29
N THR A 163 -2.23 1.81 7.50
CA THR A 163 -0.86 1.64 8.00
C THR A 163 -0.83 1.25 9.49
N LEU A 164 0.08 0.37 9.87
CA LEU A 164 0.28 -0.09 11.25
C LEU A 164 1.55 0.51 11.86
N GLN A 165 1.71 0.42 13.19
CA GLN A 165 3.01 0.77 13.80
C GLN A 165 4.16 0.00 13.15
N GLY A 166 5.18 0.77 12.79
CA GLY A 166 6.37 0.36 12.07
C GLY A 166 6.30 0.50 10.54
N HIS A 167 5.19 1.07 10.04
CA HIS A 167 5.16 1.69 8.73
C HIS A 167 5.87 3.05 8.78
N LEU A 168 6.56 3.42 7.70
CA LEU A 168 7.20 4.74 7.56
C LEU A 168 6.20 5.90 7.45
N LEU A 169 4.92 5.62 7.27
CA LEU A 169 3.86 6.58 7.01
C LEU A 169 2.65 6.22 7.84
N ALA A 170 1.85 7.22 8.17
CA ALA A 170 0.55 7.09 8.81
C ALA A 170 -0.52 7.52 7.81
N GLY A 171 -1.56 6.71 7.65
CA GLY A 171 -2.59 6.92 6.63
C GLY A 171 -3.23 5.64 6.11
N GLU A 172 -3.99 5.79 5.03
CA GLU A 172 -4.77 4.73 4.39
C GLU A 172 -4.70 4.84 2.86
N GLU A 173 -4.68 3.70 2.17
CA GLU A 173 -4.64 3.60 0.70
C GLU A 173 -5.72 2.65 0.20
N ARG A 174 -6.49 3.10 -0.79
CA ARG A 174 -7.47 2.31 -1.53
C ARG A 174 -6.95 2.00 -2.93
N PHE A 175 -7.15 0.75 -3.33
CA PHE A 175 -7.10 0.30 -4.71
C PHE A 175 -8.51 -0.09 -5.17
N SER A 176 -8.90 0.30 -6.38
CA SER A 176 -10.19 -0.11 -6.95
C SER A 176 -10.14 -0.36 -8.44
N ILE A 177 -11.06 -1.22 -8.87
CA ILE A 177 -11.45 -1.40 -10.26
C ILE A 177 -12.95 -1.09 -10.38
N GLU A 178 -13.33 -0.30 -11.38
CA GLU A 178 -14.72 0.14 -11.60
C GLU A 178 -15.07 -0.02 -13.08
N LEU A 179 -16.19 -0.68 -13.38
CA LEU A 179 -16.89 -0.64 -14.65
C LEU A 179 -17.98 0.44 -14.58
N ASP A 180 -17.83 1.48 -15.38
CA ASP A 180 -18.79 2.59 -15.44
C ASP A 180 -19.94 2.35 -16.45
N GLU A 181 -20.88 3.30 -16.51
CA GLU A 181 -22.02 3.24 -17.43
C GLU A 181 -21.67 3.22 -18.92
N ASN A 182 -20.45 3.63 -19.30
CA ASN A 182 -19.99 3.68 -20.68
C ASN A 182 -19.19 2.43 -21.07
N ASP A 183 -19.30 1.36 -20.28
CA ASP A 183 -18.54 0.12 -20.43
C ASP A 183 -17.02 0.30 -20.29
N GLN A 184 -16.58 1.39 -19.65
CA GLN A 184 -15.18 1.69 -19.42
C GLN A 184 -14.72 1.15 -18.07
N VAL A 185 -13.54 0.53 -18.06
CA VAL A 185 -12.94 -0.03 -16.84
C VAL A 185 -11.83 0.88 -16.35
N TRP A 186 -11.99 1.38 -15.12
CA TRP A 186 -11.08 2.32 -14.47
C TRP A 186 -10.35 1.64 -13.32
N TYR A 187 -9.02 1.78 -13.30
CA TYR A 187 -8.21 1.50 -12.12
C TYR A 187 -7.94 2.79 -11.38
N GLU A 188 -8.11 2.79 -10.06
CA GLU A 188 -7.88 3.95 -9.22
C GLU A 188 -7.09 3.61 -7.95
N ILE A 189 -6.15 4.50 -7.65
CA ILE A 189 -5.40 4.56 -6.40
C ILE A 189 -5.80 5.86 -5.71
N LEU A 190 -6.24 5.77 -4.46
CA LEU A 190 -6.55 6.92 -3.62
C LEU A 190 -5.97 6.71 -2.24
N SER A 191 -5.09 7.60 -1.80
CA SER A 191 -4.54 7.54 -0.45
C SER A 191 -4.43 8.91 0.19
N PHE A 192 -4.40 8.89 1.51
CA PHE A 192 -3.94 10.01 2.32
C PHE A 192 -2.83 9.51 3.24
N SER A 193 -1.74 10.26 3.36
CA SER A 193 -0.64 9.87 4.25
C SER A 193 0.15 11.06 4.78
N LYS A 194 0.81 10.86 5.93
CA LYS A 194 1.80 11.77 6.49
C LYS A 194 3.00 11.01 7.04
N PRO A 195 4.18 11.64 7.19
CA PRO A 195 5.33 11.03 7.84
C PRO A 195 4.98 10.47 9.22
N ALA A 196 5.43 9.24 9.50
CA ALA A 196 5.25 8.58 10.81
C ALA A 196 6.56 8.01 11.37
N HIS A 197 7.68 8.33 10.73
CA HIS A 197 9.01 7.94 11.14
C HIS A 197 10.02 9.03 10.78
N VAL A 198 11.09 9.20 11.57
CA VAL A 198 12.15 10.20 11.30
C VAL A 198 12.70 10.10 9.86
N LEU A 199 12.91 8.88 9.34
CA LEU A 199 13.37 8.67 7.96
C LEU A 199 12.40 9.23 6.92
N SER A 200 11.09 9.07 7.14
CA SER A 200 10.06 9.59 6.24
C SER A 200 9.92 11.11 6.35
N PHE A 201 10.20 11.68 7.51
CA PHE A 201 10.15 13.12 7.74
C PHE A 201 11.32 13.83 7.05
N ILE A 202 12.55 13.34 7.26
CA ILE A 202 13.75 13.86 6.59
C ILE A 202 13.67 13.68 5.08
N GLY A 203 13.18 12.51 4.63
CA GLY A 203 13.04 12.17 3.22
C GLY A 203 11.69 12.54 2.60
N TYR A 204 10.89 13.42 3.20
CA TYR A 204 9.48 13.56 2.80
C TYR A 204 9.26 13.94 1.32
N PRO A 205 10.03 14.87 0.72
CA PRO A 205 9.92 15.14 -0.71
C PRO A 205 10.21 13.92 -1.58
N TYR A 206 11.18 13.09 -1.18
CA TYR A 206 11.48 11.83 -1.84
C TYR A 206 10.32 10.83 -1.69
N VAL A 207 9.75 10.70 -0.50
CA VAL A 207 8.59 9.84 -0.25
C VAL A 207 7.40 10.23 -1.14
N MET A 208 7.12 11.52 -1.28
CA MET A 208 6.07 12.03 -2.18
C MET A 208 6.34 11.64 -3.64
N LEU A 209 7.59 11.77 -4.09
CA LEU A 209 8.00 11.33 -5.42
C LEU A 209 7.83 9.81 -5.60
N ARG A 210 8.19 9.01 -4.58
CA ARG A 210 8.05 7.55 -4.61
C ARG A 210 6.60 7.09 -4.62
N GLN A 211 5.69 7.76 -3.93
CA GLN A 211 4.25 7.46 -4.00
C GLN A 211 3.68 7.73 -5.41
N LYS A 212 4.09 8.83 -6.06
CA LYS A 212 3.72 9.11 -7.45
C LYS A 212 4.31 8.08 -8.42
N TYR A 213 5.58 7.73 -8.23
CA TYR A 213 6.26 6.70 -9.03
C TYR A 213 5.59 5.33 -8.86
N PHE A 214 5.25 4.94 -7.63
CA PHE A 214 4.47 3.75 -7.33
C PHE A 214 3.14 3.77 -8.09
N SER A 215 2.38 4.87 -7.99
CA SER A 215 1.06 4.99 -8.63
C SER A 215 1.13 4.78 -10.15
N HIS A 216 2.16 5.35 -10.78
CA HIS A 216 2.42 5.16 -12.20
C HIS A 216 2.82 3.70 -12.56
N GLN A 217 3.76 3.11 -11.82
CA GLN A 217 4.19 1.73 -12.07
C GLN A 217 3.09 0.70 -11.79
N SER A 218 2.32 0.92 -10.73
CA SER A 218 1.17 0.12 -10.33
C SER A 218 0.09 0.13 -11.42
N THR A 219 -0.22 1.33 -11.94
CA THR A 219 -1.09 1.51 -13.10
C THR A 219 -0.60 0.72 -14.32
N ASN A 220 0.68 0.84 -14.66
CA ASN A 220 1.26 0.11 -15.80
C ASN A 220 1.20 -1.41 -15.59
N ALA A 221 1.35 -1.90 -14.36
CA ALA A 221 1.25 -3.31 -14.05
C ALA A 221 -0.17 -3.85 -14.28
N VAL A 222 -1.20 -3.10 -13.87
CA VAL A 222 -2.60 -3.44 -14.13
C VAL A 222 -2.89 -3.41 -15.64
N LEU A 223 -2.50 -2.35 -16.34
CA LEU A 223 -2.65 -2.22 -17.79
C LEU A 223 -2.06 -3.42 -18.55
N LYS A 224 -0.83 -3.80 -18.22
CA LYS A 224 -0.15 -4.97 -18.82
C LYS A 224 -0.89 -6.28 -18.54
N HIS A 225 -1.42 -6.43 -17.33
CA HIS A 225 -2.16 -7.63 -16.96
C HIS A 225 -3.48 -7.77 -17.74
N LEU A 226 -4.16 -6.66 -18.00
CA LEU A 226 -5.41 -6.63 -18.77
C LEU A 226 -5.17 -6.76 -20.28
N ASN A 227 -4.04 -6.26 -20.76
CA ASN A 227 -3.67 -6.22 -22.19
C ASN A 227 -2.35 -6.98 -22.47
N PRO A 228 -2.31 -8.31 -22.34
CA PRO A 228 -1.08 -9.09 -22.49
C PRO A 228 -0.50 -9.09 -23.93
N LEU A 229 -1.24 -8.59 -24.91
CA LEU A 229 -0.82 -8.55 -26.33
C LEU A 229 0.08 -7.35 -26.67
N GLN A 230 0.38 -6.46 -25.71
CA GLN A 230 1.20 -5.26 -25.90
C GLN A 230 2.54 -5.28 -25.13
N SER A 231 2.92 -6.43 -24.54
CA SER A 231 4.13 -6.57 -23.72
C SER A 231 5.26 -7.35 -24.38
#